data_AF-A0A8B9SG38-F1
#
_entry.id   AF-A0A8B9SG38-F1
#
_cell.length_a   1.000
_cell.length_b   1.000
_cell.length_c   1.000
_cell.angle_alpha   90.00
_cell.angle_beta   90.00
_cell.angle_gamma   90.00
#
_symmetry.space_group_name_H-M   'P 1'
#
loop_
_entity.id
_entity.type
_entity.pdbx_description
1 polymer ?
#
loop_
_entity_poly.entity_id
_entity_poly.type
_entity_poly.pdbx_seq_one_letter_code
_entity_poly.pdbx_strand_id
1 'polypeptide(L)'
;MSLPFIVSQILPLAHFSNKKGITLINPQAVNLDAYKQKLEKAIKSYERRLNLVIWRALSQEERDKFKEDGPVQYMEHKEALLEALENLGWPISYEDVILLEDEILAALTYIQQASDLQEAVKKEIEKNAELHISKNKKVQIGRDKVFVTFKSQKVIARSDITGFYYPGTVTKNISPTCTLVDLSHGETWIVPLKFVIPVGGAMPYTYLQVGDYVFARTGTQTGNCYYVPAIVIATPKSVNVGAKLYTVLMFDNRKEHCVRSGLIKISQTKYAFSCQYIRMVQKVDYTM
;
A
#
# COMPACT_ATOMS: atom_id res chain seq x y z
N MET A 1 -20.14 -6.42 -17.05
CA MET A 1 -18.85 -7.13 -17.08
C MET A 1 -17.91 -6.30 -16.21
N SER A 2 -17.94 -6.58 -14.92
CA SER A 2 -17.48 -5.68 -13.86
C SER A 2 -16.52 -6.49 -13.01
N LEU A 3 -15.25 -6.07 -12.94
CA LEU A 3 -14.32 -6.65 -11.96
C LEU A 3 -14.90 -6.42 -10.55
N PRO A 4 -15.01 -7.46 -9.70
CA PRO A 4 -15.70 -7.37 -8.42
C PRO A 4 -14.94 -6.48 -7.42
N PHE A 5 -15.73 -5.75 -6.62
CA PHE A 5 -15.34 -4.55 -5.87
C PHE A 5 -14.34 -4.82 -4.73
N ILE A 6 -14.26 -6.06 -4.22
CA ILE A 6 -13.40 -6.43 -3.08
C ILE A 6 -11.93 -6.60 -3.47
N VAL A 7 -11.64 -7.23 -4.62
CA VAL A 7 -10.26 -7.40 -5.13
C VAL A 7 -9.60 -6.03 -5.40
N SER A 8 -10.40 -4.99 -5.60
CA SER A 8 -9.91 -3.62 -5.75
C SER A 8 -9.67 -2.89 -4.43
N GLN A 9 -10.34 -3.24 -3.33
CA GLN A 9 -10.19 -2.57 -2.04
C GLN A 9 -9.04 -3.15 -1.20
N ILE A 10 -8.77 -4.44 -1.35
CA ILE A 10 -7.63 -5.13 -0.72
C ILE A 10 -6.83 -5.75 -1.86
N LEU A 11 -5.98 -4.91 -2.48
CA LEU A 11 -5.13 -5.33 -3.60
C LEU A 11 -4.39 -6.63 -3.25
N PRO A 12 -4.38 -7.64 -4.13
CA PRO A 12 -3.49 -8.77 -3.95
C PRO A 12 -2.06 -8.24 -4.00
N LEU A 13 -1.31 -8.41 -2.91
CA LEU A 13 0.12 -8.07 -2.85
C LEU A 13 1.00 -8.96 -3.74
N ALA A 14 0.38 -9.92 -4.43
CA ALA A 14 0.99 -10.83 -5.37
C ALA A 14 0.49 -10.55 -6.79
N HIS A 15 1.40 -10.12 -7.67
CA HIS A 15 1.15 -10.17 -9.11
C HIS A 15 1.40 -11.61 -9.58
N PHE A 16 0.37 -12.28 -10.10
CA PHE A 16 0.54 -13.58 -10.74
C PHE A 16 1.22 -13.39 -12.10
N SER A 17 2.50 -13.74 -12.19
CA SER A 17 3.19 -13.89 -13.47
C SER A 17 2.87 -15.25 -14.06
N ASN A 18 2.58 -15.29 -15.37
CA ASN A 18 2.18 -16.48 -16.13
C ASN A 18 3.31 -17.54 -16.29
N LYS A 19 4.41 -17.42 -15.53
CA LYS A 19 5.54 -18.35 -15.49
C LYS A 19 5.89 -18.66 -14.03
N LYS A 20 5.34 -19.76 -13.52
CA LYS A 20 5.76 -20.53 -12.32
C LYS A 20 6.59 -19.76 -11.28
N GLY A 21 5.98 -18.77 -10.62
CA GLY A 21 6.62 -18.08 -9.50
C GLY A 21 5.77 -16.92 -8.99
N ILE A 22 5.20 -17.08 -7.80
CA ILE A 22 4.53 -16.00 -7.07
C ILE A 22 5.63 -15.03 -6.63
N THR A 23 5.73 -13.87 -7.29
CA THR A 23 6.68 -12.83 -6.88
C THR A 23 5.95 -11.85 -5.98
N LEU A 24 6.11 -12.04 -4.66
CA LEU A 24 5.52 -11.17 -3.65
C LEU A 24 6.30 -9.85 -3.62
N ILE A 25 5.58 -8.73 -3.74
CA ILE A 25 6.13 -7.42 -3.41
C ILE A 25 6.12 -7.38 -1.88
N ASN A 26 7.27 -7.68 -1.26
CA ASN A 26 7.56 -7.45 0.16
C ASN A 26 6.98 -8.46 1.19
N PRO A 27 7.65 -9.60 1.42
CA PRO A 27 7.28 -10.56 2.48
C PRO A 27 7.50 -10.07 3.92
N GLN A 28 8.25 -8.99 4.15
CA GLN A 28 8.67 -8.56 5.50
C GLN A 28 8.23 -7.15 5.94
N ALA A 29 7.71 -6.29 5.06
CA ALA A 29 7.14 -4.98 5.43
C ALA A 29 5.66 -4.81 5.10
N VAL A 30 5.00 -5.93 4.83
CA VAL A 30 3.55 -6.03 4.98
C VAL A 30 3.38 -6.57 6.37
N ASN A 31 2.74 -5.82 7.26
CA ASN A 31 2.33 -6.37 8.54
C ASN A 31 1.25 -7.41 8.22
N LEU A 32 1.69 -8.64 7.95
CA LEU A 32 0.83 -9.76 7.55
C LEU A 32 -0.20 -10.04 8.65
N ASP A 33 0.12 -9.76 9.91
CA ASP A 33 -0.81 -9.88 11.02
C ASP A 33 -1.90 -8.80 10.95
N ALA A 34 -1.55 -7.54 10.67
CA ALA A 34 -2.54 -6.47 10.45
C ALA A 34 -3.36 -6.67 9.18
N TYR A 35 -2.76 -7.24 8.13
CA TYR A 35 -3.46 -7.62 6.90
C TYR A 35 -4.45 -8.76 7.16
N LYS A 36 -4.01 -9.83 7.83
CA LYS A 36 -4.86 -10.94 8.26
C LYS A 36 -6.00 -10.44 9.15
N GLN A 37 -5.74 -9.60 10.15
CA GLN A 37 -6.77 -9.03 11.01
C GLN A 37 -7.81 -8.18 10.25
N LYS A 38 -7.35 -7.36 9.28
CA LYS A 38 -8.27 -6.59 8.43
C LYS A 38 -9.11 -7.50 7.54
N LEU A 39 -8.49 -8.54 6.98
CA LEU A 39 -9.15 -9.51 6.12
C LEU A 39 -10.16 -10.36 6.91
N GLU A 40 -9.80 -10.84 8.10
CA GLU A 40 -10.70 -11.53 9.04
C GLU A 40 -11.87 -10.65 9.47
N LYS A 41 -11.63 -9.36 9.75
CA LYS A 41 -12.70 -8.41 10.10
C LYS A 41 -13.65 -8.19 8.92
N ALA A 42 -13.12 -8.12 7.69
CA ALA A 42 -13.92 -8.02 6.48
C ALA A 42 -14.75 -9.30 6.26
N ILE A 43 -14.14 -10.49 6.35
CA ILE A 43 -14.84 -11.78 6.24
C ILE A 43 -15.98 -11.87 7.25
N LYS A 44 -15.73 -11.59 8.54
CA LYS A 44 -16.77 -11.59 9.57
C LYS A 44 -17.92 -10.61 9.27
N SER A 45 -17.62 -9.47 8.65
CA SER A 45 -18.63 -8.50 8.24
C SER A 45 -19.50 -9.04 7.10
N TYR A 46 -18.88 -9.70 6.11
CA TYR A 46 -19.58 -10.30 4.97
C TYR A 46 -20.39 -11.53 5.37
N GLU A 47 -19.83 -12.44 6.18
CA GLU A 47 -20.56 -13.58 6.76
C GLU A 47 -21.79 -13.10 7.53
N ARG A 48 -21.64 -12.08 8.38
CA ARG A 48 -22.76 -11.53 9.15
C ARG A 48 -23.83 -10.93 8.23
N ARG A 49 -23.42 -10.27 7.15
CA ARG A 49 -24.34 -9.71 6.16
C ARG A 49 -25.07 -10.81 5.38
N LEU A 50 -24.36 -11.86 4.97
CA LEU A 50 -24.91 -13.01 4.27
C LEU A 50 -25.93 -13.74 5.16
N ASN A 51 -25.56 -14.05 6.40
CA ASN A 51 -26.44 -14.68 7.37
C ASN A 51 -27.70 -13.84 7.62
N LEU A 52 -27.58 -12.51 7.72
CA LEU A 52 -28.73 -11.63 7.91
C LEU A 52 -29.65 -11.56 6.67
N VAL A 53 -29.08 -11.52 5.47
CA VAL A 53 -29.85 -11.48 4.22
C VAL A 53 -30.65 -12.77 4.06
N ILE A 54 -29.99 -13.92 4.27
CA ILE A 54 -30.62 -15.23 4.18
C ILE A 54 -31.65 -15.41 5.29
N TRP A 55 -31.31 -15.06 6.54
CA TRP A 55 -32.24 -15.16 7.66
C TRP A 55 -33.50 -14.36 7.42
N ARG A 56 -33.39 -13.11 6.92
CA ARG A 56 -34.55 -12.27 6.57
C ARG A 56 -35.38 -12.83 5.43
N ALA A 57 -34.75 -13.54 4.49
CA ALA A 57 -35.40 -14.15 3.34
C ALA A 57 -36.19 -15.43 3.69
N LEU A 58 -35.83 -16.12 4.76
CA LEU A 58 -36.52 -17.33 5.23
C LEU A 58 -37.87 -17.01 5.91
N SER A 59 -38.86 -17.88 5.72
CA SER A 59 -40.14 -17.84 6.44
C SER A 59 -39.95 -18.27 7.90
N GLN A 60 -40.95 -17.97 8.75
CA GLN A 60 -40.88 -18.37 10.16
C GLN A 60 -40.87 -19.89 10.33
N GLU A 61 -41.56 -20.65 9.45
CA GLU A 61 -41.56 -22.11 9.51
C GLU A 61 -40.20 -22.73 9.21
N GLU A 62 -39.46 -22.16 8.24
CA GLU A 62 -38.11 -22.62 7.90
C GLU A 62 -37.10 -22.26 9.00
N ARG A 63 -37.25 -21.09 9.64
CA ARG A 63 -36.40 -20.66 10.77
C ARG A 63 -36.55 -21.57 11.99
N ASP A 64 -37.78 -21.99 12.30
CA ASP A 64 -38.07 -22.84 13.46
C ASP A 64 -37.41 -24.23 13.35
N LYS A 65 -37.04 -24.68 12.15
CA LYS A 65 -36.29 -25.94 11.93
C LYS A 65 -34.86 -25.90 12.48
N PHE A 66 -34.24 -24.73 12.53
CA PHE A 66 -32.86 -24.57 13.00
C PHE A 66 -32.75 -24.46 14.52
N LYS A 67 -33.86 -24.23 15.24
CA LYS A 67 -33.92 -24.10 16.72
C LYS A 67 -32.92 -23.08 17.30
N GLU A 68 -32.49 -22.11 16.50
CA GLU A 68 -31.63 -21.01 16.91
C GLU A 68 -32.44 -19.71 16.98
N ASP A 69 -32.20 -18.92 18.02
CA ASP A 69 -32.89 -17.63 18.26
C ASP A 69 -32.29 -16.47 17.43
N GLY A 70 -31.53 -16.79 16.36
CA GLY A 70 -30.75 -15.82 15.62
C GLY A 70 -30.27 -16.29 14.24
N PRO A 71 -29.55 -15.43 13.50
CA PRO A 71 -29.09 -15.72 12.14
C PRO A 71 -28.10 -16.88 12.13
N VAL A 72 -28.54 -18.00 11.55
CA VAL A 72 -27.76 -19.23 11.37
C VAL A 72 -26.55 -18.96 10.46
N GLN A 73 -25.41 -19.60 10.74
CA GLN A 73 -24.22 -19.48 9.91
C GLN A 73 -24.39 -20.15 8.54
N TYR A 74 -24.31 -19.36 7.48
CA TYR A 74 -24.50 -19.85 6.10
C TYR A 74 -23.52 -20.95 5.73
N MET A 75 -22.24 -20.80 6.08
CA MET A 75 -21.21 -21.77 5.68
C MET A 75 -21.38 -23.14 6.35
N GLU A 76 -21.92 -23.19 7.56
CA GLU A 76 -22.13 -24.43 8.32
C GLU A 76 -23.41 -25.15 7.89
N HIS A 77 -24.44 -24.40 7.49
CA HIS A 77 -25.77 -24.91 7.13
C HIS A 77 -26.13 -24.70 5.65
N LYS A 78 -25.11 -24.59 4.78
CA LYS A 78 -25.26 -24.22 3.37
C LYS A 78 -26.33 -25.02 2.64
N GLU A 79 -26.27 -26.35 2.71
CA GLU A 79 -27.17 -27.25 1.99
C GLU A 79 -28.62 -27.07 2.44
N ALA A 80 -28.85 -27.03 3.75
CA ALA A 80 -30.18 -26.83 4.33
C ALA A 80 -30.76 -25.44 4.03
N LEU A 81 -29.92 -24.41 3.98
CA LEU A 81 -30.35 -23.04 3.65
C LEU A 81 -30.66 -22.88 2.16
N LEU A 82 -29.87 -23.51 1.27
CA LEU A 82 -30.14 -23.52 -0.16
C LEU A 82 -31.43 -24.26 -0.49
N GLU A 83 -31.67 -25.41 0.15
CA GLU A 83 -32.92 -26.18 0.00
C GLU A 83 -34.14 -25.38 0.50
N ALA A 84 -34.01 -24.68 1.64
CA ALA A 84 -35.07 -23.81 2.14
C ALA A 84 -35.35 -22.61 1.21
N LEU A 85 -34.32 -22.00 0.62
CA LEU A 85 -34.46 -20.92 -0.37
C LEU A 85 -35.10 -21.40 -1.68
N GLU A 86 -34.78 -22.62 -2.12
CA GLU A 86 -35.37 -23.24 -3.30
C GLU A 86 -36.86 -23.55 -3.10
N ASN A 87 -37.23 -24.09 -1.93
CA ASN A 87 -38.63 -24.33 -1.56
C ASN A 87 -39.47 -23.04 -1.49
N LEU A 88 -38.85 -21.92 -1.15
CA LEU A 88 -39.48 -20.59 -1.12
C LEU A 88 -39.45 -19.86 -2.48
N GLY A 89 -38.92 -20.49 -3.53
CA GLY A 89 -38.88 -19.93 -4.89
C GLY A 89 -37.89 -18.78 -5.06
N TRP A 90 -36.78 -18.80 -4.32
CA TRP A 90 -35.70 -17.80 -4.39
C TRP A 90 -36.17 -16.35 -4.15
N PRO A 91 -36.56 -16.01 -2.91
CA PRO A 91 -36.94 -14.65 -2.53
C PRO A 91 -35.79 -13.62 -2.63
N ILE A 92 -34.57 -14.10 -2.84
CA ILE A 92 -33.34 -13.33 -3.04
C ILE A 92 -32.65 -13.82 -4.32
N SER A 93 -31.92 -12.91 -4.98
CA SER A 93 -31.16 -13.21 -6.20
C SER A 93 -30.11 -14.29 -5.93
N TYR A 94 -30.19 -15.41 -6.65
CA TYR A 94 -29.22 -16.51 -6.56
C TYR A 94 -27.81 -16.03 -6.91
N GLU A 95 -27.70 -15.17 -7.91
CA GLU A 95 -26.43 -14.58 -8.36
C GLU A 95 -25.76 -13.74 -7.26
N ASP A 96 -26.53 -13.04 -6.43
CA ASP A 96 -25.98 -12.22 -5.35
C ASP A 96 -25.47 -13.07 -4.18
N VAL A 97 -26.10 -14.21 -3.92
CA VAL A 97 -25.66 -15.17 -2.88
C VAL A 97 -24.37 -15.85 -3.31
N ILE A 98 -24.28 -16.31 -4.56
CA ILE A 98 -23.04 -16.89 -5.12
C ILE A 98 -21.90 -15.88 -5.10
N LEU A 99 -22.15 -14.64 -5.54
CA LEU A 99 -21.11 -13.63 -5.59
C LEU A 99 -20.50 -13.38 -4.20
N LEU A 100 -21.33 -13.31 -3.16
CA LEU A 100 -20.88 -13.16 -1.78
C LEU A 100 -20.12 -14.40 -1.27
N GLU A 101 -20.57 -15.60 -1.66
CA GLU A 101 -19.89 -16.86 -1.32
C GLU A 101 -18.50 -16.92 -1.96
N ASP A 102 -18.38 -16.66 -3.26
CA ASP A 102 -17.13 -16.61 -4.00
C ASP A 102 -16.16 -15.59 -3.42
N GLU A 103 -16.66 -14.43 -3.01
CA GLU A 103 -15.88 -13.38 -2.36
C GLU A 103 -15.31 -13.82 -1.00
N ILE A 104 -16.10 -14.53 -0.18
CA ILE A 104 -15.65 -15.07 1.11
C ILE A 104 -14.60 -16.18 0.88
N LEU A 105 -14.81 -17.08 -0.08
CA LEU A 105 -13.87 -18.15 -0.42
C LEU A 105 -12.53 -17.60 -0.94
N ALA A 106 -12.58 -16.57 -1.79
CA ALA A 106 -11.38 -15.88 -2.26
C ALA A 106 -10.61 -15.24 -1.09
N ALA A 107 -11.33 -14.60 -0.15
CA ALA A 107 -10.72 -13.99 1.03
C ALA A 107 -10.06 -15.03 1.96
N LEU A 108 -10.71 -16.18 2.20
CA LEU A 108 -10.13 -17.30 2.96
C LEU A 108 -8.87 -17.85 2.29
N THR A 109 -8.88 -17.97 0.97
CA THR A 109 -7.70 -18.39 0.20
C THR A 109 -6.53 -17.42 0.38
N TYR A 110 -6.80 -16.11 0.41
CA TYR A 110 -5.77 -15.11 0.67
C TYR A 110 -5.22 -15.17 2.10
N ILE A 111 -6.04 -15.51 3.11
CA ILE A 111 -5.56 -15.76 4.47
C ILE A 111 -4.62 -16.96 4.50
N GLN A 112 -5.00 -18.06 3.85
CA GLN A 112 -4.16 -19.26 3.80
C GLN A 112 -2.82 -18.96 3.13
N GLN A 113 -2.84 -18.29 1.98
CA GLN A 113 -1.62 -17.86 1.28
C GLN A 113 -0.73 -16.97 2.15
N ALA A 114 -1.31 -16.02 2.89
CA ALA A 114 -0.56 -15.17 3.82
C ALA A 114 0.05 -15.99 4.97
N SER A 115 -0.61 -17.05 5.42
CA SER A 115 -0.09 -17.97 6.45
C SER A 115 1.07 -18.82 5.94
N ASP A 116 0.91 -19.43 4.77
CA ASP A 116 1.95 -20.24 4.14
C ASP A 116 3.21 -19.41 3.86
N LEU A 117 3.03 -18.15 3.47
CA LEU A 117 4.10 -17.18 3.30
C LEU A 117 4.82 -16.87 4.62
N GLN A 118 4.10 -16.68 5.72
CA GLN A 118 4.73 -16.48 7.04
C GLN A 118 5.55 -17.70 7.46
N GLU A 119 5.05 -18.91 7.23
CA GLU A 119 5.79 -20.14 7.54
C GLU A 119 7.02 -20.32 6.67
N ALA A 120 6.93 -20.02 5.37
CA ALA A 120 8.08 -20.08 4.46
C ALA A 120 9.18 -19.10 4.90
N VAL A 121 8.82 -17.88 5.31
CA VAL A 121 9.78 -16.89 5.82
C VAL A 121 10.43 -17.35 7.12
N LYS A 122 9.66 -17.95 8.06
CA LYS A 122 10.22 -18.51 9.31
C LYS A 122 11.21 -19.63 9.03
N LYS A 123 10.85 -20.57 8.15
CA LYS A 123 11.74 -21.68 7.74
C LYS A 123 13.01 -21.21 7.05
N GLU A 124 12.96 -20.14 6.25
CA GLU A 124 14.17 -19.53 5.67
C GLU A 124 15.06 -18.86 6.73
N ILE A 125 14.47 -18.20 7.74
CA ILE A 125 15.23 -17.60 8.84
C ILE A 125 15.90 -18.68 9.70
N GLU A 126 15.20 -19.76 10.02
CA GLU A 126 15.73 -20.90 10.78
C GLU A 126 16.86 -21.61 10.02
N LYS A 127 16.68 -21.85 8.72
CA LYS A 127 17.71 -22.43 7.85
C LYS A 127 18.96 -21.55 7.74
N ASN A 128 18.80 -20.22 7.75
CA ASN A 128 19.91 -19.28 7.77
C ASN A 128 20.59 -19.22 9.16
N ALA A 129 19.85 -19.40 10.25
CA ALA A 129 20.40 -19.46 11.61
C ALA A 129 21.22 -20.73 11.86
N GLU A 130 20.80 -21.88 11.32
CA GLU A 130 21.52 -23.15 11.41
C GLU A 130 22.86 -23.14 10.64
N LEU A 131 22.96 -22.34 9.57
CA LEU A 131 24.20 -22.19 8.80
C LEU A 131 25.25 -21.30 9.49
N HIS A 132 24.88 -20.52 10.52
CA HIS A 132 25.79 -19.59 11.18
C HIS A 132 26.72 -20.22 12.26
N ILE A 133 26.57 -21.52 12.57
CA ILE A 133 27.44 -22.22 13.52
C ILE A 133 28.64 -22.93 12.84
N SER A 134 28.66 -23.06 11.50
CA SER A 134 29.78 -23.74 10.85
C SER A 134 30.33 -23.01 9.62
N LYS A 135 31.63 -22.72 9.71
CA LYS A 135 32.60 -22.39 8.65
C LYS A 135 32.81 -20.89 8.35
N ASN A 136 33.74 -20.34 9.13
CA ASN A 136 34.84 -19.55 8.56
C ASN A 136 35.46 -20.30 7.37
N LYS A 137 35.19 -19.87 6.13
CA LYS A 137 36.13 -20.01 5.01
C LYS A 137 35.72 -19.09 3.86
N LYS A 138 36.66 -18.22 3.49
CA LYS A 138 36.65 -17.43 2.25
C LYS A 138 36.39 -18.34 1.05
N VAL A 139 35.40 -17.99 0.22
CA VAL A 139 35.33 -18.41 -1.19
C VAL A 139 34.84 -17.21 -2.01
N GLN A 140 35.72 -16.72 -2.89
CA GLN A 140 35.42 -15.75 -3.94
C GLN A 140 34.93 -16.49 -5.19
N ILE A 141 33.69 -16.26 -5.63
CA ILE A 141 33.18 -16.38 -7.03
C ILE A 141 31.91 -15.51 -7.08
N GLY A 142 31.68 -14.53 -7.97
CA GLY A 142 32.43 -13.94 -9.07
C GLY A 142 31.86 -12.54 -9.37
N ARG A 143 32.70 -11.64 -9.89
CA ARG A 143 32.35 -10.27 -10.24
C ARG A 143 31.46 -10.24 -11.48
N ASP A 144 30.26 -9.67 -11.39
CA ASP A 144 29.88 -8.48 -12.17
C ASP A 144 28.42 -8.06 -11.91
N LYS A 145 28.26 -7.13 -10.98
CA LYS A 145 27.58 -5.83 -11.19
C LYS A 145 27.77 -5.06 -9.90
N VAL A 146 28.58 -4.01 -9.97
CA VAL A 146 28.76 -3.04 -8.90
C VAL A 146 27.38 -2.50 -8.53
N PHE A 147 26.77 -3.07 -7.48
CA PHE A 147 25.62 -2.44 -6.85
C PHE A 147 26.18 -1.18 -6.19
N VAL A 148 25.91 -0.02 -6.82
CA VAL A 148 26.23 1.27 -6.23
C VAL A 148 25.52 1.35 -4.89
N THR A 149 26.32 1.26 -3.85
CA THR A 149 25.88 1.23 -2.47
C THR A 149 25.42 2.63 -2.09
N PHE A 150 24.13 2.95 -2.25
CA PHE A 150 23.50 4.18 -1.71
C PHE A 150 23.42 4.17 -0.17
N LYS A 151 24.38 3.56 0.54
CA LYS A 151 24.41 3.60 2.00
C LYS A 151 24.62 5.04 2.44
N SER A 152 23.76 5.51 3.33
CA SER A 152 23.77 6.85 3.93
C SER A 152 23.42 8.01 2.99
N GLN A 153 22.79 7.73 1.84
CA GLN A 153 22.31 8.79 0.94
C GLN A 153 21.02 9.42 1.52
N LYS A 154 20.99 10.76 1.61
CA LYS A 154 19.76 11.49 1.94
C LYS A 154 18.75 11.40 0.79
N VAL A 155 17.50 11.11 1.12
CA VAL A 155 16.41 10.91 0.16
C VAL A 155 15.12 11.52 0.68
N ILE A 156 14.15 11.71 -0.22
CA ILE A 156 12.74 11.76 0.15
C ILE A 156 12.07 10.48 -0.37
N ALA A 157 11.20 9.91 0.43
CA ALA A 157 10.55 8.64 0.16
C ALA A 157 9.04 8.76 0.33
N ARG A 158 8.28 8.15 -0.58
CA ARG A 158 6.81 8.20 -0.56
C ARG A 158 6.25 7.35 0.59
N SER A 159 5.25 7.87 1.30
CA SER A 159 4.38 7.12 2.20
C SER A 159 3.25 6.44 1.43
N ASP A 160 2.97 5.17 1.74
CA ASP A 160 1.81 4.47 1.22
C ASP A 160 0.51 4.88 1.92
N ILE A 161 0.59 5.49 3.11
CA ILE A 161 -0.56 5.91 3.94
C ILE A 161 -1.11 7.25 3.49
N THR A 162 -0.27 8.22 3.14
CA THR A 162 -0.72 9.56 2.73
C THR A 162 -0.46 9.87 1.25
N GLY A 163 0.42 9.11 0.60
CA GLY A 163 0.93 9.43 -0.73
C GLY A 163 1.96 10.56 -0.76
N PHE A 164 2.23 11.23 0.37
CA PHE A 164 3.22 12.30 0.48
C PHE A 164 4.64 11.76 0.57
N TYR A 165 5.63 12.64 0.36
CA TYR A 165 7.04 12.28 0.43
C TYR A 165 7.67 12.81 1.72
N TYR A 166 8.42 11.97 2.42
CA TYR A 166 9.03 12.29 3.70
C TYR A 166 10.54 12.19 3.61
N PRO A 167 11.29 13.10 4.26
CA PRO A 167 12.74 13.05 4.28
C PRO A 167 13.25 11.86 5.10
N GLY A 168 14.31 11.23 4.60
CA GLY A 168 14.96 10.11 5.25
C GLY A 168 16.36 9.84 4.69
N THR A 169 16.97 8.78 5.17
CA THR A 169 18.31 8.33 4.79
C THR A 169 18.24 6.88 4.38
N VAL A 170 18.85 6.53 3.25
CA VAL A 170 18.93 5.14 2.80
C VAL A 170 19.93 4.37 3.65
N THR A 171 19.47 3.29 4.27
CA THR A 171 20.28 2.48 5.19
C THR A 171 20.85 1.27 4.46
N LYS A 172 20.01 0.54 3.72
CA LYS A 172 20.43 -0.62 2.92
C LYS A 172 19.47 -0.87 1.75
N ASN A 173 20.02 -1.33 0.63
CA ASN A 173 19.22 -1.88 -0.46
C ASN A 173 18.85 -3.32 -0.09
N ILE A 174 17.55 -3.62 -0.06
CA ILE A 174 17.03 -4.96 0.25
C ILE A 174 16.95 -5.80 -1.03
N SER A 175 16.60 -5.15 -2.15
CA SER A 175 16.44 -5.78 -3.45
C SER A 175 16.91 -4.82 -4.56
N PRO A 176 17.03 -5.26 -5.83
CA PRO A 176 17.35 -4.35 -6.94
C PRO A 176 16.24 -3.32 -7.21
N THR A 177 15.06 -3.46 -6.60
CA THR A 177 13.90 -2.59 -6.84
C THR A 177 13.41 -1.85 -5.58
N CYS A 178 13.90 -2.22 -4.38
CA CYS A 178 13.46 -1.66 -3.10
C CYS A 178 14.64 -1.34 -2.18
N THR A 179 14.49 -0.27 -1.41
CA THR A 179 15.49 0.17 -0.44
C THR A 179 14.86 0.51 0.90
N LEU A 180 15.64 0.35 1.96
CA LEU A 180 15.23 0.66 3.33
C LEU A 180 15.66 2.08 3.66
N VAL A 181 14.71 2.90 4.08
CA VAL A 181 14.87 4.33 4.36
C VAL A 181 14.50 4.58 5.82
N ASP A 182 15.47 5.05 6.60
CA ASP A 182 15.24 5.57 7.95
C ASP A 182 14.79 7.04 7.84
N LEU A 183 13.56 7.31 8.24
CA LEU A 183 12.97 8.63 8.16
C LEU A 183 13.48 9.52 9.27
N SER A 184 13.44 10.83 9.02
CA SER A 184 13.88 11.81 10.00
C SER A 184 13.08 11.82 11.30
N HIS A 185 11.87 11.24 11.32
CA HIS A 185 11.00 11.14 12.49
C HIS A 185 11.13 9.80 13.25
N GLY A 186 12.13 8.97 12.92
CA GLY A 186 12.49 7.78 13.71
C GLY A 186 11.86 6.47 13.26
N GLU A 187 11.06 6.47 12.19
CA GLU A 187 10.52 5.25 11.57
C GLU A 187 11.40 4.75 10.42
N THR A 188 11.34 3.46 10.13
CA THR A 188 12.04 2.82 9.01
C THR A 188 11.03 2.30 8.00
N TRP A 189 11.11 2.76 6.74
CA TRP A 189 10.22 2.32 5.66
C TRP A 189 10.97 1.56 4.57
N ILE A 190 10.33 0.54 4.00
CA ILE A 190 10.82 -0.13 2.79
C ILE A 190 10.10 0.50 1.60
N VAL A 191 10.84 1.20 0.75
CA VAL A 191 10.27 1.99 -0.34
C VAL A 191 10.83 1.52 -1.68
N PRO A 192 9.98 1.28 -2.69
CA PRO A 192 10.44 1.00 -4.05
C PRO A 192 11.33 2.14 -4.56
N LEU A 193 12.46 1.81 -5.20
CA LEU A 193 13.44 2.79 -5.70
C LEU A 193 12.80 3.85 -6.62
N LYS A 194 11.76 3.50 -7.38
CA LYS A 194 11.00 4.45 -8.21
C LYS A 194 10.36 5.61 -7.41
N PHE A 195 10.03 5.36 -6.15
CA PHE A 195 9.44 6.31 -5.21
C PHE A 195 10.45 6.92 -4.24
N VAL A 196 11.73 6.58 -4.39
CA VAL A 196 12.83 7.22 -3.67
C VAL A 196 13.44 8.28 -4.56
N ILE A 197 13.61 9.49 -4.02
CA ILE A 197 14.20 10.61 -4.73
C ILE A 197 15.41 11.06 -3.94
N PRO A 198 16.63 10.95 -4.50
CA PRO A 198 17.83 11.43 -3.83
C PRO A 198 17.76 12.94 -3.63
N VAL A 199 18.06 13.39 -2.41
CA VAL A 199 18.13 14.80 -2.05
C VAL A 199 19.47 15.09 -1.38
N GLY A 200 20.12 16.18 -1.78
CA GLY A 200 21.48 16.49 -1.33
C GLY A 200 22.59 15.80 -2.13
N GLY A 201 23.84 16.16 -1.82
CA GLY A 201 25.01 15.85 -2.66
C GLY A 201 25.23 16.88 -3.76
N ALA A 202 26.20 16.63 -4.64
CA ALA A 202 26.49 17.46 -5.80
C ALA A 202 25.38 17.31 -6.85
N MET A 203 24.27 18.02 -6.65
CA MET A 203 23.18 18.10 -7.62
C MET A 203 23.37 19.32 -8.54
N PRO A 204 23.07 19.20 -9.84
CA PRO A 204 23.11 20.35 -10.73
C PRO A 204 22.17 21.42 -10.19
N TYR A 205 22.72 22.62 -9.96
CA TYR A 205 21.96 23.77 -9.53
C TYR A 205 21.03 24.20 -10.66
N THR A 206 19.79 23.73 -10.63
CA THR A 206 18.78 24.08 -11.62
C THR A 206 18.01 25.31 -11.16
N TYR A 207 18.07 26.38 -11.94
CA TYR A 207 17.15 27.50 -11.78
C TYR A 207 15.74 27.03 -12.11
N LEU A 208 14.77 27.38 -11.26
CA LEU A 208 13.38 27.04 -11.48
C LEU A 208 12.70 28.16 -12.24
N GLN A 209 11.91 27.80 -13.25
CA GLN A 209 11.11 28.72 -14.05
C GLN A 209 9.62 28.54 -13.75
N VAL A 210 8.83 29.56 -14.08
CA VAL A 210 7.37 29.45 -14.02
C VAL A 210 6.92 28.31 -14.95
N GLY A 211 6.05 27.44 -14.45
CA GLY A 211 5.61 26.22 -15.13
C GLY A 211 6.43 24.97 -14.79
N ASP A 212 7.57 25.10 -14.10
CA ASP A 212 8.32 23.92 -13.65
C ASP A 212 7.54 23.13 -12.59
N TYR A 213 7.56 21.81 -12.73
CA TYR A 213 7.01 20.89 -11.75
C TYR A 213 8.03 20.61 -10.65
N VAL A 214 7.58 20.67 -9.40
CA VAL A 214 8.44 20.51 -8.22
C VAL A 214 7.76 19.67 -7.15
N PHE A 215 8.56 19.07 -6.27
CA PHE A 215 8.13 18.77 -4.92
C PHE A 215 8.41 19.98 -4.03
N ALA A 216 7.40 20.48 -3.34
CA ALA A 216 7.50 21.56 -2.40
C ALA A 216 7.44 21.04 -0.96
N ARG A 217 8.39 21.49 -0.13
CA ARG A 217 8.45 21.18 1.30
C ARG A 217 7.39 21.98 2.06
N THR A 218 6.54 21.28 2.79
CA THR A 218 5.48 21.81 3.64
C THR A 218 5.62 21.26 5.06
N GLY A 219 5.16 22.01 6.07
CA GLY A 219 5.21 21.63 7.48
C GLY A 219 6.22 22.42 8.32
N THR A 220 6.13 22.30 9.65
CA THR A 220 7.01 23.02 10.59
C THR A 220 8.41 22.41 10.64
N GLN A 221 9.41 23.20 11.07
CA GLN A 221 10.81 22.75 11.23
C GLN A 221 10.97 21.61 12.27
N THR A 222 9.93 21.35 13.08
CA THR A 222 9.93 20.48 14.26
C THR A 222 9.64 18.99 14.00
N GLY A 223 9.71 18.52 12.75
CA GLY A 223 9.77 17.07 12.45
C GLY A 223 8.67 16.53 11.53
N ASN A 224 7.58 17.27 11.32
CA ASN A 224 6.50 16.89 10.40
C ASN A 224 6.65 17.55 9.03
N CYS A 225 7.88 17.69 8.54
CA CYS A 225 8.10 18.23 7.20
C CYS A 225 7.93 17.13 6.16
N TYR A 226 7.06 17.38 5.19
CA TYR A 226 6.80 16.49 4.07
C TYR A 226 6.84 17.27 2.76
N TYR A 227 6.81 16.56 1.65
CA TYR A 227 6.92 17.08 0.32
C TYR A 227 5.72 16.64 -0.50
N VAL A 228 5.11 17.59 -1.19
CA VAL A 228 3.96 17.35 -2.06
C VAL A 228 4.18 17.94 -3.45
N PRO A 229 3.56 17.36 -4.49
CA PRO A 229 3.72 17.86 -5.84
C PRO A 229 3.11 19.27 -5.97
N ALA A 230 3.83 20.14 -6.67
CA ALA A 230 3.46 21.53 -6.89
C ALA A 230 4.00 22.06 -8.23
N ILE A 231 3.49 23.21 -8.66
CA ILE A 231 3.89 23.91 -9.89
C ILE A 231 4.42 25.28 -9.52
N VAL A 232 5.56 25.69 -10.06
CA VAL A 232 6.10 27.04 -9.85
C VAL A 232 5.25 28.04 -10.64
N ILE A 233 4.67 29.02 -9.94
CA ILE A 233 3.83 30.06 -10.56
C ILE A 233 4.47 31.45 -10.53
N ALA A 234 5.47 31.67 -9.66
CA ALA A 234 6.29 32.87 -9.69
C ALA A 234 7.71 32.60 -9.18
N THR A 235 8.68 33.28 -9.79
CA THR A 235 10.09 33.25 -9.40
C THR A 235 10.46 34.54 -8.64
N PRO A 236 11.47 34.50 -7.75
CA PRO A 236 11.89 35.67 -7.00
C PRO A 236 12.45 36.75 -7.94
N LYS A 237 11.93 37.97 -7.84
CA LYS A 237 12.46 39.13 -8.56
C LYS A 237 13.83 39.49 -7.99
N SER A 238 14.86 39.61 -8.84
CA SER A 238 16.26 39.77 -8.43
C SER A 238 16.60 41.09 -7.75
N VAL A 239 15.64 42.01 -7.63
CA VAL A 239 15.87 43.42 -7.26
C VAL A 239 15.71 43.67 -5.75
N ASN A 240 15.05 42.77 -5.00
CA ASN A 240 14.81 42.99 -3.58
C ASN A 240 15.82 42.22 -2.71
N VAL A 241 16.41 42.91 -1.73
CA VAL A 241 17.33 42.39 -0.69
C VAL A 241 16.62 41.44 0.30
N GLY A 242 15.33 41.17 0.10
CA GLY A 242 14.54 40.22 0.88
C GLY A 242 14.78 38.76 0.51
N ALA A 243 14.19 37.85 1.30
CA ALA A 243 14.24 36.42 1.06
C ALA A 243 13.76 36.10 -0.37
N LYS A 244 14.64 35.49 -1.18
CA LYS A 244 14.34 35.05 -2.57
C LYS A 244 13.38 33.86 -2.53
N LEU A 245 12.08 34.16 -2.42
CA LEU A 245 11.00 33.17 -2.35
C LEU A 245 10.41 32.90 -3.73
N TYR A 246 10.18 31.62 -4.01
CA TYR A 246 9.36 31.14 -5.12
C TYR A 246 7.92 31.04 -4.64
N THR A 247 6.97 31.30 -5.53
CA THR A 247 5.56 31.00 -5.27
C THR A 247 5.19 29.75 -6.05
N VAL A 248 4.61 28.78 -5.35
CA VAL A 248 4.19 27.49 -5.91
C VAL A 248 2.69 27.29 -5.70
N LEU A 249 2.06 26.65 -6.66
CA LEU A 249 0.69 26.14 -6.57
C LEU A 249 0.75 24.64 -6.24
N MET A 250 0.29 24.29 -5.06
CA MET A 250 0.27 22.93 -4.54
C MET A 250 -0.80 22.08 -5.25
N PHE A 251 -0.70 20.75 -5.16
CA PHE A 251 -1.67 19.83 -5.77
C PHE A 251 -3.12 20.01 -5.28
N ASP A 252 -3.30 20.58 -4.10
CA ASP A 252 -4.59 20.88 -3.48
C ASP A 252 -5.07 22.32 -3.79
N ASN A 253 -4.45 22.98 -4.79
CA ASN A 253 -4.72 24.34 -5.22
C ASN A 253 -4.38 25.45 -4.21
N ARG A 254 -3.69 25.13 -3.11
CA ARG A 254 -3.16 26.17 -2.22
C ARG A 254 -1.92 26.82 -2.80
N LYS A 255 -1.73 28.12 -2.56
CA LYS A 255 -0.53 28.86 -2.94
C LYS A 255 0.39 28.94 -1.73
N GLU A 256 1.65 28.53 -1.89
CA GLU A 256 2.67 28.62 -0.84
C GLU A 256 3.92 29.34 -1.34
N HIS A 257 4.63 29.97 -0.40
CA HIS A 257 5.91 30.64 -0.65
C HIS A 257 7.05 29.79 -0.11
N CYS A 258 7.95 29.35 -0.99
CA CYS A 258 9.02 28.44 -0.64
C CYS A 258 10.39 29.02 -0.99
N VAL A 259 11.38 28.78 -0.14
CA VAL A 259 12.78 29.00 -0.48
C VAL A 259 13.26 27.95 -1.49
N ARG A 260 14.29 28.27 -2.28
CA ARG A 260 14.85 27.34 -3.29
C ARG A 260 15.24 25.98 -2.71
N SER A 261 15.75 25.93 -1.48
CA SER A 261 16.17 24.70 -0.80
C SER A 261 15.01 23.78 -0.39
N GLY A 262 13.78 24.32 -0.32
CA GLY A 262 12.56 23.54 -0.08
C GLY A 262 11.92 23.00 -1.36
N LEU A 263 12.52 23.24 -2.53
CA LEU A 263 11.97 22.84 -3.82
C LEU A 263 12.88 21.84 -4.53
N ILE A 264 12.30 20.74 -5.01
CA ILE A 264 12.99 19.70 -5.77
C ILE A 264 12.35 19.61 -7.14
N LYS A 265 13.10 19.94 -8.20
CA LYS A 265 12.61 19.87 -9.58
C LYS A 265 12.28 18.42 -9.96
N ILE A 266 11.13 18.21 -10.59
CA ILE A 266 10.68 16.91 -11.10
C ILE A 266 10.15 17.04 -12.53
N SER A 267 10.01 15.89 -13.21
CA SER A 267 9.36 15.86 -14.51
C SER A 267 7.84 16.00 -14.39
N GLN A 268 7.20 16.47 -15.46
CA GLN A 268 5.74 16.53 -15.57
C GLN A 268 5.09 15.16 -15.32
N THR A 269 5.67 14.10 -15.88
CA THR A 269 5.20 12.72 -15.68
C THR A 269 5.23 12.34 -14.20
N LYS A 270 6.31 12.68 -13.48
CA LYS A 270 6.42 12.37 -12.05
C LYS A 270 5.40 13.17 -11.22
N TYR A 271 5.18 14.44 -11.56
CA TYR A 271 4.11 15.24 -10.97
C TYR A 271 2.73 14.59 -11.15
N ALA A 272 2.38 14.21 -12.39
CA ALA A 272 1.08 13.60 -12.69
C ALA A 272 0.86 12.30 -11.89
N PHE A 273 1.86 11.41 -11.87
CA PHE A 273 1.79 10.17 -11.09
C PHE A 273 1.66 10.45 -9.60
N SER A 274 2.47 11.35 -9.03
CA SER A 274 2.39 11.69 -7.61
C SER A 274 1.02 12.26 -7.23
N CYS A 275 0.43 13.14 -8.04
CA CYS A 275 -0.93 13.64 -7.82
C CYS A 275 -1.99 12.53 -7.93
N GLN A 276 -1.83 11.58 -8.85
CA GLN A 276 -2.74 10.43 -8.97
C GLN A 276 -2.67 9.53 -7.74
N TYR A 277 -1.45 9.24 -7.27
CA TYR A 277 -1.24 8.41 -6.09
C TYR A 277 -1.83 9.01 -4.83
N ILE A 278 -1.61 10.31 -4.59
CA ILE A 278 -2.20 11.01 -3.44
C ILE A 278 -3.73 10.94 -3.49
N ARG A 279 -4.33 11.21 -4.66
CA ARG A 279 -5.79 11.13 -4.84
C ARG A 279 -6.35 9.73 -4.65
N MET A 280 -5.61 8.71 -5.08
CA MET A 280 -6.01 7.32 -4.89
C MET A 280 -6.09 6.96 -3.40
N VAL A 281 -5.10 7.41 -2.62
CA VAL A 281 -5.04 7.17 -1.18
C VAL A 281 -6.13 7.97 -0.44
N GLN A 282 -6.29 9.26 -0.74
CA GLN A 282 -7.29 10.11 -0.07
C GLN A 282 -8.74 9.72 -0.35
N LYS A 283 -9.04 9.11 -1.51
CA LYS A 283 -10.39 8.60 -1.80
C LYS A 283 -10.79 7.42 -0.91
N VAL A 284 -9.83 6.69 -0.36
CA VAL A 284 -10.11 5.55 0.54
C VAL A 284 -10.66 6.02 1.89
N ASP A 285 -10.23 7.20 2.37
CA ASP A 285 -10.63 7.74 3.68
C ASP A 285 -12.06 8.30 3.73
N TYR A 286 -12.64 8.71 2.59
CA TYR A 286 -14.01 9.29 2.53
C TYR A 286 -15.13 8.26 2.38
N THR A 287 -14.79 6.98 2.25
CA THR A 287 -15.76 5.88 2.07
C THR A 287 -15.86 4.93 3.25
N MET A 288 -15.33 5.33 4.42
CA MET A 288 -15.55 4.66 5.71
C MET A 288 -16.83 5.13 6.38
#